data_AF-A0A4Y2W0G9-F1
#
_entry.id   AF-A0A4Y2W0G9-F1
#
_cell.length_a   1.000
_cell.length_b   1.000
_cell.length_c   1.000
_cell.angle_alpha   90.00
_cell.angle_beta   90.00
_cell.angle_gamma   90.00
#
_symmetry.space_group_name_H-M   'P 1'
#
loop_
_entity.id
_entity.type
_entity.pdbx_description
1 polymer ?
#
loop_
_entity_poly.entity_id
_entity_poly.type
_entity_poly.pdbx_seq_one_letter_code
_entity_poly.pdbx_strand_id
1 'polypeptide(L)'
;MLPRGEDGYAINFNQVEPRTSNEINKTVSAMSFYAYHLMVRSTENRLLKYRQHVHQYLVDMYAKIEAERLLFIRLNLKKLRVDEYVHLKEANKNDSDPANHEKLVILPSTFTGCPRNMHENAQDAVTYVRHGGKPSLFITYTFYSNCKQMAKNVTNG
;
A
#
# COMPACT_ATOMS: atom_id res chain seq x y z
N MET A 1 13.35 -12.94 -6.51
CA MET A 1 14.54 -12.95 -7.38
C MET A 1 14.49 -11.76 -8.30
N LEU A 2 15.55 -10.95 -8.32
CA LEU A 2 15.71 -9.88 -9.30
C LEU A 2 16.14 -10.44 -10.68
N PRO A 3 16.05 -9.67 -11.78
CA PRO A 3 16.40 -10.13 -13.13
C PRO A 3 17.84 -10.62 -13.32
N ARG A 4 18.73 -10.37 -12.34
CA ARG A 4 20.12 -10.83 -12.31
C ARG A 4 20.33 -12.08 -11.43
N GLY A 5 19.27 -12.66 -10.88
CA GLY A 5 19.38 -13.75 -9.91
C GLY A 5 19.75 -13.29 -8.50
N GLU A 6 19.80 -11.97 -8.28
CA GLU A 6 20.09 -11.39 -6.96
C GLU A 6 18.93 -11.62 -5.98
N ASP A 7 19.31 -11.73 -4.71
CA ASP A 7 18.38 -11.90 -3.60
C ASP A 7 17.47 -10.69 -3.46
N GLY A 8 16.22 -10.94 -3.06
CA GLY A 8 15.20 -9.90 -2.94
C GLY A 8 15.44 -8.95 -1.76
N TYR A 9 14.44 -8.11 -1.50
CA TYR A 9 14.42 -7.30 -0.28
C TYR A 9 14.50 -8.18 0.98
N ALA A 10 15.35 -7.78 1.93
CA ALA A 10 15.46 -8.32 3.26
C ALA A 10 15.43 -7.17 4.26
N ILE A 11 14.84 -7.39 5.44
CA ILE A 11 14.58 -6.36 6.46
C ILE A 11 15.90 -5.75 7.02
N ASN A 12 17.03 -6.43 6.81
CA ASN A 12 18.34 -6.08 7.37
C ASN A 12 19.20 -5.15 6.48
N PHE A 13 18.64 -4.53 5.44
CA PHE A 13 19.40 -3.55 4.65
C PHE A 13 19.52 -2.22 5.41
N ASN A 14 20.74 -1.76 5.67
CA ASN A 14 21.00 -0.43 6.23
C ASN A 14 20.83 0.65 5.17
N GLN A 15 20.26 1.79 5.57
CA GLN A 15 20.11 2.95 4.70
C GLN A 15 21.48 3.60 4.50
N VAL A 16 21.84 3.89 3.25
CA VAL A 16 23.09 4.58 2.91
C VAL A 16 22.79 6.03 2.55
N GLU A 17 23.57 6.97 3.10
CA GLU A 17 23.44 8.39 2.76
C GLU A 17 23.89 8.65 1.30
N PRO A 18 23.10 9.38 0.49
CA PRO A 18 23.34 9.51 -0.96
C PRO A 18 24.61 10.28 -1.35
N ARG A 19 25.37 10.84 -0.40
CA ARG A 19 26.57 11.66 -0.67
C ARG A 19 27.84 11.17 0.02
N THR A 20 27.72 10.56 1.19
CA THR A 20 28.88 10.21 2.04
C THR A 20 29.15 8.71 2.05
N SER A 21 28.23 7.89 1.52
CA SER A 21 28.28 6.42 1.61
C SER A 21 28.38 5.88 3.05
N ASN A 22 28.01 6.70 4.04
CA ASN A 22 27.95 6.28 5.43
C ASN A 22 26.68 5.47 5.65
N GLU A 23 26.82 4.33 6.33
CA GLU A 23 25.68 3.57 6.82
C GLU A 23 24.97 4.37 7.92
N ILE A 24 23.69 4.61 7.70
CA ILE A 24 22.80 5.14 8.71
C ILE A 24 22.28 3.95 9.51
N ASN A 25 22.23 4.06 10.84
CA ASN A 25 21.58 3.09 11.75
C ASN A 25 20.04 3.04 11.59
N LYS A 26 19.55 3.07 10.35
CA LYS A 26 18.13 2.95 10.00
C LYS A 26 18.00 1.89 8.92
N THR A 27 17.08 0.96 9.13
CA THR A 27 16.76 -0.06 8.14
C THR A 27 16.01 0.57 6.96
N VAL A 28 16.27 0.08 5.75
CA VAL A 28 15.57 0.47 4.53
C VAL A 28 14.20 -0.23 4.53
N SER A 29 13.11 0.51 4.38
CA SER A 29 11.78 -0.09 4.15
C SER A 29 11.71 -0.72 2.76
N ALA A 30 10.91 -1.78 2.61
CA ALA A 30 10.65 -2.42 1.32
C ALA A 30 10.19 -1.40 0.27
N MET A 31 9.38 -0.41 0.68
CA MET A 31 8.92 0.66 -0.22
C MET A 31 10.10 1.45 -0.81
N SER A 32 11.03 1.90 0.03
CA SER A 32 12.20 2.64 -0.41
C SER A 32 13.12 1.80 -1.30
N PHE A 33 13.29 0.52 -0.96
CA PHE A 33 14.10 -0.42 -1.73
C PHE A 33 13.52 -0.66 -3.14
N TYR A 34 12.20 -0.91 -3.24
CA TYR A 34 11.55 -1.15 -4.53
C TYR A 34 11.37 0.13 -5.35
N ALA A 35 11.12 1.27 -4.71
CA ALA A 35 11.09 2.56 -5.40
C ALA A 35 12.44 2.87 -6.05
N TYR A 36 13.55 2.58 -5.36
CA TYR A 36 14.90 2.72 -5.91
C TYR A 36 15.11 1.87 -7.18
N HIS A 37 14.59 0.64 -7.18
CA HIS A 37 14.73 -0.29 -8.32
C HIS A 37 13.80 0.03 -9.50
N LEU A 38 12.67 0.71 -9.25
CA LEU A 38 11.73 1.14 -10.28
C LEU A 38 12.06 2.53 -10.85
N MET A 39 12.85 3.33 -10.14
CA MET A 39 13.21 4.69 -10.55
C MET A 39 13.94 4.71 -11.89
N VAL A 40 13.38 5.41 -12.88
CA VAL A 40 14.00 5.62 -14.21
C VAL A 40 15.31 6.39 -14.07
N ARG A 41 16.42 5.84 -14.58
CA ARG A 41 17.74 6.47 -14.59
C ARG A 41 18.37 6.40 -15.98
N SER A 42 19.38 7.24 -16.22
CA SER A 42 20.17 7.21 -17.45
C SER A 42 20.90 5.87 -17.66
N THR A 43 21.13 5.11 -16.59
CA THR A 43 21.63 3.74 -16.63
C THR A 43 20.51 2.77 -16.98
N GLU A 44 20.80 1.72 -17.74
CA GLU A 44 19.75 0.80 -18.20
C GLU A 44 18.95 0.13 -17.08
N ASN A 45 17.70 0.54 -16.91
CA ASN A 45 16.74 -0.17 -16.07
C ASN A 45 16.12 -1.33 -16.84
N ARG A 46 16.84 -2.46 -16.87
CA ARG A 46 16.43 -3.66 -17.58
C ARG A 46 15.07 -4.19 -17.11
N LEU A 47 14.72 -3.96 -15.84
CA LEU A 47 13.40 -4.26 -15.26
C LEU A 47 12.27 -3.69 -16.14
N LEU A 48 12.28 -2.39 -16.42
CA LEU A 48 11.21 -1.70 -17.16
C LEU A 48 11.11 -2.11 -18.63
N LYS A 49 12.14 -2.77 -19.20
CA LYS A 49 12.12 -3.27 -20.58
C LYS A 49 11.24 -4.53 -20.74
N TYR A 50 10.96 -5.25 -19.66
CA TYR A 50 10.21 -6.51 -19.69
C TYR A 50 8.68 -6.32 -19.57
N ARG A 51 8.06 -5.61 -20.52
CA ARG A 51 6.60 -5.35 -20.65
C ARG A 51 5.67 -6.11 -19.68
N GLN A 52 5.30 -7.34 -20.02
CA GLN A 52 4.29 -8.10 -19.27
C GLN A 52 4.82 -8.66 -17.94
N HIS A 53 6.10 -9.03 -17.87
CA HIS A 53 6.73 -9.54 -16.65
C HIS A 53 6.93 -8.46 -15.58
N VAL A 54 7.03 -7.19 -15.97
CA VAL A 54 7.04 -6.05 -15.03
C VAL A 54 5.75 -5.99 -14.22
N HIS A 55 4.60 -6.31 -14.80
CA HIS A 55 3.33 -6.27 -14.09
C HIS A 55 3.29 -7.31 -12.96
N GLN A 56 3.73 -8.54 -13.24
CA GLN A 56 3.82 -9.59 -12.22
C GLN A 56 4.82 -9.22 -11.13
N TYR A 57 5.96 -8.64 -11.51
CA TYR A 57 6.95 -8.13 -10.56
C TYR A 57 6.35 -7.02 -9.66
N LEU A 58 5.68 -6.02 -10.24
CA LEU A 58 5.04 -4.93 -9.51
C LEU A 58 4.01 -5.43 -8.49
N VAL A 59 3.18 -6.39 -8.88
CA VAL A 59 2.18 -7.00 -7.98
C VAL A 59 2.87 -7.75 -6.82
N ASP A 60 3.90 -8.54 -7.09
CA ASP A 60 4.67 -9.23 -6.04
C ASP A 60 5.37 -8.25 -5.09
N MET A 61 5.94 -7.15 -5.61
CA MET A 61 6.57 -6.12 -4.77
C MET A 61 5.54 -5.39 -3.92
N TYR A 62 4.38 -5.07 -4.49
CA TYR A 62 3.27 -4.44 -3.76
C TYR A 62 2.80 -5.32 -2.59
N ALA A 63 2.62 -6.62 -2.82
CA ALA A 63 2.24 -7.57 -1.76
C ALA A 63 3.27 -7.60 -0.61
N LYS A 64 4.57 -7.52 -0.91
CA LYS A 64 5.64 -7.45 0.09
C LYS A 64 5.62 -6.15 0.89
N ILE A 65 5.42 -5.02 0.22
CA ILE A 65 5.27 -3.72 0.88
C ILE A 65 4.06 -3.74 1.82
N GLU A 66 2.92 -4.24 1.36
CA GLU A 66 1.71 -4.32 2.20
C GLU A 66 1.87 -5.29 3.37
N ALA A 67 2.57 -6.41 3.19
CA ALA A 67 2.88 -7.32 4.29
C ALA A 67 3.75 -6.64 5.37
N GLU A 68 4.75 -5.85 4.98
CA GLU A 68 5.57 -5.05 5.92
C GLU A 68 4.72 -4.00 6.65
N ARG A 69 3.82 -3.30 5.94
CA ARG A 69 2.91 -2.31 6.54
C ARG A 69 1.94 -2.94 7.54
N LEU A 70 1.38 -4.10 7.22
CA LEU A 70 0.50 -4.85 8.13
C LEU A 70 1.26 -5.33 9.37
N LEU A 71 2.49 -5.81 9.20
CA LEU A 71 3.36 -6.18 10.32
C LEU A 71 3.65 -4.96 11.21
N PHE A 72 3.95 -3.82 10.62
CA PHE A 72 4.16 -2.57 11.34
C PHE A 72 2.93 -2.17 12.15
N ILE A 73 1.74 -2.21 11.57
CA ILE A 73 0.48 -1.93 12.28
C ILE A 73 0.31 -2.89 13.45
N ARG A 74 0.48 -4.20 13.23
CA ARG A 74 0.34 -5.24 14.26
C ARG A 74 1.29 -5.05 15.44
N LEU A 75 2.53 -4.62 15.18
CA LEU A 75 3.54 -4.38 16.23
C LEU A 75 3.35 -3.04 16.95
N ASN A 76 2.88 -2.01 16.26
CA ASN A 76 2.78 -0.64 16.78
C ASN A 76 1.37 -0.25 17.22
N LEU A 77 0.45 -1.21 17.38
CA LEU A 77 -0.94 -0.96 17.82
C LEU A 77 -1.02 -0.04 19.04
N LYS A 78 -0.19 -0.25 20.07
CA LYS A 78 -0.19 0.59 21.30
C LYS A 78 0.17 2.05 21.02
N LYS A 79 1.02 2.32 20.03
CA LYS A 79 1.49 3.67 19.67
C LYS A 79 0.50 4.39 18.74
N LEU A 80 -0.31 3.64 17.99
CA LEU A 80 -1.28 4.14 17.00
C LEU A 80 -2.56 4.76 17.61
N ARG A 81 -2.51 5.24 18.87
CA ARG A 81 -3.69 5.74 19.61
C ARG A 81 -4.87 4.77 19.56
N VAL A 82 -4.58 3.47 19.69
CA VAL A 82 -5.63 2.44 19.74
C VAL A 82 -6.49 2.55 21.01
N ASP A 83 -6.10 3.40 21.95
CA ASP A 83 -6.87 3.74 23.15
C ASP A 83 -8.26 4.32 22.84
N GLU A 84 -8.42 5.06 21.73
CA GLU A 84 -9.74 5.54 21.28
C GLU A 84 -10.63 4.38 20.79
N TYR A 85 -10.01 3.27 20.37
CA TYR A 85 -10.67 2.03 19.94
C TYR A 85 -10.86 1.03 21.08
N VAL A 86 -10.48 1.34 22.32
CA VAL A 86 -10.71 0.48 23.50
C VAL A 86 -12.21 0.27 23.70
N HIS A 87 -13.03 1.32 23.58
CA HIS A 87 -14.49 1.19 23.67
C HIS A 87 -15.07 0.27 22.58
N LEU A 88 -14.52 0.32 21.36
CA LEU A 88 -14.94 -0.54 20.25
C LEU A 88 -14.48 -2.00 20.45
N LYS A 89 -13.28 -2.18 21.02
CA LYS A 89 -12.77 -3.50 21.42
C LYS A 89 -13.61 -4.09 22.56
N GLU A 90 -14.05 -3.28 23.51
CA GLU A 90 -14.92 -3.69 24.62
C GLU A 90 -16.33 -4.04 24.16
N ALA A 91 -16.90 -3.26 23.23
CA ALA A 91 -18.19 -3.61 22.61
C ALA A 91 -18.15 -4.96 21.88
N ASN A 92 -17.05 -5.28 21.19
CA ASN A 92 -16.88 -6.59 20.52
C ASN A 92 -16.58 -7.74 21.50
N LYS A 93 -16.00 -7.47 22.67
CA LYS A 93 -15.76 -8.52 23.70
C LYS A 93 -17.06 -9.04 24.32
N ASN A 94 -18.11 -8.21 24.36
CA ASN A 94 -19.39 -8.61 24.95
C ASN A 94 -20.19 -9.59 24.06
N ASP A 95 -19.81 -9.74 22.79
CA ASP A 95 -20.56 -10.49 21.77
C ASP A 95 -19.77 -11.71 21.23
N SER A 96 -18.62 -12.06 21.82
CA SER A 96 -17.76 -13.15 21.32
C SER A 96 -17.10 -13.94 22.45
N ASP A 97 -17.07 -15.27 22.26
CA ASP A 97 -16.57 -16.24 23.25
C ASP A 97 -15.13 -15.95 23.72
N PRO A 98 -14.86 -16.05 25.03
CA PRO A 98 -13.57 -15.68 25.61
C PRO A 98 -12.40 -16.61 25.23
N ALA A 99 -12.65 -17.67 24.46
CA ALA A 99 -11.65 -18.61 23.99
C ALA A 99 -10.97 -18.19 22.67
N ASN A 100 -11.60 -17.34 21.85
CA ASN A 100 -11.12 -16.94 20.51
C ASN A 100 -10.36 -15.61 20.50
N HIS A 101 -9.67 -15.27 21.59
CA HIS A 101 -8.89 -14.04 21.71
C HIS A 101 -7.54 -14.10 20.97
N GLU A 102 -7.53 -14.57 19.73
CA GLU A 102 -6.42 -14.35 18.82
C GLU A 102 -6.34 -12.84 18.51
N LYS A 103 -5.48 -12.14 19.25
CA LYS A 103 -5.05 -10.75 19.13
C LYS A 103 -5.75 -9.96 18.00
N LEU A 104 -6.94 -9.43 18.29
CA LEU A 104 -7.71 -8.58 17.37
C LEU A 104 -6.83 -7.38 16.92
N VAL A 105 -6.44 -7.37 15.64
CA VAL A 105 -5.71 -6.25 15.02
C VAL A 105 -6.74 -5.35 14.35
N ILE A 106 -6.97 -4.16 14.92
CA ILE A 106 -7.83 -3.15 14.31
C ILE A 106 -7.01 -2.43 13.24
N LEU A 107 -7.46 -2.53 11.98
CA LEU A 107 -6.86 -1.79 10.88
C LEU A 107 -7.24 -0.31 10.95
N PRO A 108 -6.27 0.61 10.85
CA PRO A 108 -6.54 2.03 10.64
C PRO A 108 -7.32 2.28 9.35
N SER A 109 -8.05 3.38 9.28
CA SER A 109 -8.79 3.78 8.08
C SER A 109 -7.89 4.13 6.89
N THR A 110 -6.61 4.42 7.15
CA THR A 110 -5.59 4.64 6.11
C THR A 110 -5.25 3.39 5.30
N PHE A 111 -5.73 2.21 5.71
CA PHE A 111 -5.57 0.98 4.94
C PHE A 111 -6.65 0.88 3.85
N THR A 112 -6.25 1.08 2.59
CA THR A 112 -7.17 1.06 1.45
C THR A 112 -7.89 -0.27 1.34
N GLY A 113 -9.22 -0.22 1.21
CA GLY A 113 -10.07 -1.41 1.05
C GLY A 113 -10.49 -2.09 2.35
N CYS A 114 -10.04 -1.64 3.54
CA CYS A 114 -10.68 -2.11 4.77
C CYS A 114 -12.10 -1.53 4.92
N PRO A 115 -13.00 -2.20 5.67
CA PRO A 115 -14.34 -1.70 5.93
C PRO A 115 -14.35 -0.26 6.47
N ARG A 116 -13.35 0.10 7.28
CA ARG A 116 -13.22 1.44 7.84
C ARG A 116 -12.85 2.50 6.80
N ASN A 117 -11.91 2.20 5.90
CA ASN A 117 -11.55 3.07 4.77
C ASN A 117 -12.78 3.33 3.88
N MET A 118 -13.57 2.30 3.61
CA MET A 118 -14.79 2.45 2.81
C MET A 118 -15.84 3.30 3.54
N HIS A 119 -15.96 3.14 4.86
CA HIS A 119 -16.88 3.93 5.68
C HIS A 119 -16.48 5.41 5.75
N GLU A 120 -15.20 5.72 5.99
CA GLU A 120 -14.70 7.10 6.02
C GLU A 120 -14.86 7.77 4.65
N ASN A 121 -14.49 7.08 3.56
CA ASN A 121 -14.71 7.59 2.20
C ASN A 121 -16.20 7.87 1.90
N ALA A 122 -17.11 7.05 2.44
CA ALA A 122 -18.54 7.29 2.30
C ALA A 122 -18.98 8.52 3.10
N GLN A 123 -18.49 8.69 4.34
CA GLN A 123 -18.75 9.88 5.15
C GLN A 123 -18.21 11.15 4.50
N ASP A 124 -17.00 11.10 3.93
CA ASP A 124 -16.38 12.21 3.20
C ASP A 124 -17.19 12.57 1.96
N ALA A 125 -17.65 11.58 1.20
CA ALA A 125 -18.52 11.80 0.04
C ALA A 125 -19.82 12.50 0.46
N VAL A 126 -20.47 12.05 1.54
CA VAL A 126 -21.69 12.70 2.07
C VAL A 126 -21.40 14.12 2.53
N THR A 127 -20.25 14.35 3.16
CA THR A 127 -19.81 15.67 3.62
C THR A 127 -19.61 16.61 2.42
N TYR A 128 -18.97 16.13 1.36
CA TYR A 128 -18.80 16.88 0.12
C TYR A 128 -20.14 17.25 -0.52
N VAL A 129 -21.11 16.32 -0.57
CA VAL A 129 -22.46 16.59 -1.08
C VAL A 129 -23.19 17.63 -0.21
N ARG A 130 -22.99 17.58 1.12
CA ARG A 130 -23.61 18.53 2.05
C ARG A 130 -23.06 19.94 1.87
N HIS A 131 -21.76 20.09 1.62
CA HIS A 131 -21.12 21.40 1.44
C HIS A 131 -21.22 21.94 -0.01
N GLY A 132 -21.02 21.08 -1.01
CA GLY A 132 -20.94 21.43 -2.42
C GLY A 132 -22.25 21.26 -3.20
N GLY A 133 -23.31 20.76 -2.55
CA GLY A 133 -24.58 20.43 -3.20
C GLY A 133 -24.53 19.11 -3.97
N LYS A 134 -25.70 18.68 -4.47
CA LYS A 134 -25.82 17.39 -5.17
C LYS A 134 -25.05 17.43 -6.50
N PRO A 135 -24.15 16.47 -6.78
CA PRO A 135 -23.51 16.39 -8.08
C PRO A 135 -24.59 16.20 -9.16
N SER A 136 -24.48 17.00 -10.22
CA SER A 136 -25.32 16.89 -11.41
C SER A 136 -24.75 15.88 -12.42
N LEU A 137 -23.44 15.60 -12.35
CA LEU A 137 -22.73 14.72 -13.26
C LEU A 137 -21.83 13.75 -12.48
N PHE A 138 -22.00 12.47 -12.73
CA PHE A 138 -21.12 11.41 -12.25
C PHE A 138 -20.46 10.75 -13.46
N ILE A 139 -19.12 10.81 -13.54
CA ILE A 139 -18.35 10.12 -14.57
C ILE A 139 -17.68 8.93 -13.93
N THR A 140 -18.04 7.73 -14.37
CA THR A 140 -17.35 6.49 -14.01
C THR A 140 -16.56 6.01 -15.22
N TYR A 141 -15.25 5.91 -15.06
CA TYR A 141 -14.38 5.31 -16.07
C TYR A 141 -13.98 3.91 -15.63
N THR A 142 -14.34 2.90 -16.42
CA THR A 142 -13.93 1.53 -16.19
C THR A 142 -12.89 1.13 -17.23
N PHE A 143 -11.64 0.89 -16.80
CA PHE A 143 -10.60 0.38 -17.69
C PHE A 143 -10.76 -1.12 -17.87
N TYR A 144 -11.26 -1.55 -19.03
CA TYR A 144 -11.23 -2.95 -19.45
C TYR A 144 -9.99 -3.19 -20.32
N SER A 145 -9.08 -4.05 -19.85
CA SER A 145 -7.79 -4.33 -20.49
C SER A 145 -7.88 -4.98 -21.88
N ASN A 146 -9.06 -5.46 -22.29
CA ASN A 146 -9.28 -6.07 -23.59
C ASN A 146 -9.77 -5.09 -24.69
N CYS A 147 -9.96 -3.81 -24.37
CA CYS A 147 -10.40 -2.81 -25.35
C CYS A 147 -9.24 -2.33 -26.23
N LYS A 148 -9.10 -2.93 -27.43
CA LYS A 148 -8.07 -2.60 -28.45
C LYS A 148 -7.97 -1.11 -28.81
N GLN A 149 -9.01 -0.31 -28.57
CA GLN A 149 -9.02 1.13 -28.86
C GLN A 149 -8.21 1.96 -27.86
N MET A 150 -8.08 1.53 -26.60
CA MET A 150 -7.32 2.27 -25.58
C MET A 150 -5.81 1.99 -25.65
N ALA A 151 -5.41 0.84 -26.19
CA ALA A 151 -3.99 0.49 -26.36
C ALA A 151 -3.24 1.38 -27.39
N LYS A 152 -3.96 1.97 -28.34
CA LYS A 152 -3.39 2.85 -29.36
C LYS A 152 -3.00 4.24 -28.85
N ASN A 153 -3.66 4.72 -27.79
CA ASN A 153 -3.42 6.07 -27.26
C ASN A 153 -2.26 6.11 -26.24
N VAL A 154 -1.80 4.96 -25.74
CA VAL A 154 -0.66 4.85 -24.81
C VAL A 154 0.66 4.61 -25.55
N THR A 155 0.62 4.23 -26.83
CA THR A 155 1.82 3.92 -27.64
C THR A 155 2.33 5.09 -28.48
N ASN A 156 1.62 6.22 -28.50
CA ASN A 156 1.99 7.44 -29.24
C ASN A 156 2.20 8.63 -28.30
N GLY A 157 3.10 8.48 -27.33
CA GLY A 157 3.59 9.55 -26.45
C GLY A 157 5.08 9.40 -26.25
#